data_AF-A0A1Q6M3T5-F1
#
_entry.id   AF-A0A1Q6M3T5-F1
#
_cell.length_a   1.000
_cell.length_b   1.000
_cell.length_c   1.000
_cell.angle_alpha   90.00
_cell.angle_beta   90.00
_cell.angle_gamma   90.00
#
_symmetry.space_group_name_H-M   'P 1'
#
loop_
_entity.id
_entity.type
_entity.pdbx_description
1 polymer ?
#
loop_
_entity_poly.entity_id
_entity_poly.type
_entity_poly.pdbx_seq_one_letter_code
_entity_poly.pdbx_strand_id
1 'polypeptide(L)'
;MQTKDSFYNIAKELETAQENEGYLIIIRCGAFFTSIGANAIALSNELGLKLTCWKKGLCKVGVPINALYNYVKRLDSLGYNYVIYNYSKDEIINNGKKYAECYRFVGKPIDKSNLLLDCKDCEYYERSYNNIDIFTDMKRIQEFKELKERQENIEKMGKIISLFDEDK
;
A
#
# COMPACT_ATOMS: atom_id res chain seq x y z
N MET A 1 23.09 -14.39 -21.26
CA MET A 1 22.49 -13.63 -20.14
C MET A 1 20.97 -13.69 -20.26
N GLN A 2 20.28 -14.54 -19.49
CA GLN A 2 18.82 -14.60 -19.46
C GLN A 2 18.33 -13.84 -18.22
N THR A 3 17.95 -12.59 -18.38
CA THR A 3 17.19 -11.83 -17.38
C THR A 3 15.83 -11.52 -17.98
N LYS A 4 14.90 -12.48 -18.01
CA LYS A 4 13.57 -12.19 -18.59
C LYS A 4 12.35 -12.37 -17.68
N ASP A 5 12.25 -13.39 -16.83
CA ASP A 5 10.94 -13.61 -16.17
C ASP A 5 11.02 -13.61 -14.64
N SER A 6 11.40 -12.49 -14.03
CA SER A 6 11.22 -12.32 -12.58
C SER A 6 9.76 -11.95 -12.27
N PHE A 7 9.23 -12.43 -11.14
CA PHE A 7 7.88 -12.07 -10.67
C PHE A 7 7.64 -10.56 -10.73
N TYR A 8 8.65 -9.76 -10.36
CA TYR A 8 8.55 -8.30 -10.37
C TYR A 8 8.28 -7.75 -11.77
N ASN A 9 8.99 -8.24 -12.80
CA ASN A 9 8.80 -7.79 -14.16
C ASN A 9 7.41 -8.17 -14.68
N ILE A 10 6.96 -9.39 -14.39
CA ILE A 10 5.62 -9.87 -14.76
C ILE A 10 4.54 -9.04 -14.08
N ALA A 11 4.68 -8.77 -12.78
CA ALA A 11 3.72 -7.94 -12.06
C ALA A 11 3.66 -6.51 -12.62
N LYS A 12 4.80 -5.96 -13.06
CA LYS A 12 4.84 -4.67 -13.74
C LYS A 12 4.20 -4.70 -15.13
N GLU A 13 4.50 -5.72 -15.93
CA GLU A 13 3.87 -5.94 -17.24
C GLU A 13 2.35 -5.97 -17.10
N LEU A 14 1.85 -6.79 -16.17
CA LEU A 14 0.41 -6.94 -15.90
C LEU A 14 -0.25 -5.66 -15.41
N GLU A 15 0.44 -4.85 -14.60
CA GLU A 15 -0.10 -3.57 -14.12
C GLU A 15 -0.23 -2.52 -15.24
N THR A 16 0.65 -2.54 -16.23
CA THR A 16 0.62 -1.60 -17.37
C THR A 16 -0.16 -2.10 -18.58
N ALA A 17 -0.67 -3.33 -18.54
CA ALA A 17 -1.41 -3.94 -19.64
C ALA A 17 -2.78 -3.25 -19.80
N GLN A 18 -3.19 -2.97 -21.05
CA GLN A 18 -4.41 -2.21 -21.34
C GLN A 18 -5.66 -2.93 -20.83
N GLU A 19 -5.70 -4.26 -20.92
CA GLU A 19 -6.79 -5.10 -20.42
C GLU A 19 -6.96 -5.08 -18.89
N ASN A 20 -5.97 -4.51 -18.20
CA ASN A 20 -5.89 -4.45 -16.74
C ASN A 20 -6.02 -3.01 -16.22
N GLU A 21 -6.35 -2.05 -17.09
CA GLU A 21 -6.66 -0.69 -16.70
C GLU A 21 -7.87 -0.65 -15.76
N GLY A 22 -7.70 -0.01 -14.60
CA GLY A 22 -8.73 0.05 -13.56
C GLY A 22 -8.95 -1.25 -12.79
N TYR A 23 -8.11 -2.28 -12.96
CA TYR A 23 -8.18 -3.54 -12.20
C TYR A 23 -7.22 -3.57 -11.00
N LEU A 24 -7.64 -4.24 -9.94
CA LEU A 24 -6.76 -4.78 -8.91
C LEU A 24 -6.09 -6.05 -9.44
N ILE A 25 -4.75 -6.05 -9.49
CA ILE A 25 -3.96 -7.16 -10.02
C ILE A 25 -3.47 -8.03 -8.87
N ILE A 26 -3.90 -9.29 -8.86
CA ILE A 26 -3.55 -10.29 -7.85
C ILE A 26 -2.85 -11.45 -8.55
N ILE A 27 -1.70 -11.86 -8.04
CA ILE A 27 -0.89 -12.90 -8.68
C ILE A 27 -0.62 -14.02 -7.67
N ARG A 28 -1.11 -15.23 -7.96
CA ARG A 28 -0.70 -16.42 -7.24
C ARG A 28 0.76 -16.73 -7.57
N CYS A 29 1.59 -16.83 -6.55
CA CYS A 29 2.98 -17.28 -6.63
C CYS A 29 3.24 -18.30 -5.52
N GLY A 30 3.24 -19.59 -5.87
CA GLY A 30 3.39 -20.68 -4.92
C GLY A 30 2.23 -20.73 -3.90
N ALA A 31 2.56 -20.57 -2.62
CA ALA A 31 1.62 -20.68 -1.49
C ALA A 31 0.84 -19.38 -1.19
N PHE A 32 1.04 -18.31 -1.95
CA PHE A 32 0.45 -16.99 -1.68
C PHE A 32 -0.18 -16.37 -2.92
N PHE A 33 -1.25 -15.60 -2.70
CA PHE A 33 -1.73 -14.55 -3.60
C PHE A 33 -1.05 -13.25 -3.22
N THR A 34 -0.30 -12.68 -4.15
CA THR A 34 0.55 -11.51 -3.91
C THR A 34 0.16 -10.39 -4.85
N SER A 35 0.10 -9.18 -4.30
CA SER A 35 -0.01 -7.94 -5.08
C SER A 35 1.12 -7.00 -4.67
N ILE A 36 1.56 -6.12 -5.56
CA ILE A 36 2.64 -5.16 -5.32
C ILE A 36 2.24 -3.74 -5.69
N GLY A 37 3.03 -2.76 -5.23
CA GLY A 37 2.88 -1.35 -5.62
C GLY A 37 1.49 -0.80 -5.27
N ALA A 38 0.89 -0.07 -6.19
CA ALA A 38 -0.41 0.57 -5.98
C ALA A 38 -1.53 -0.45 -5.70
N ASN A 39 -1.49 -1.64 -6.34
CA ASN A 39 -2.45 -2.71 -6.02
C ASN A 39 -2.32 -3.15 -4.55
N ALA A 40 -1.10 -3.29 -4.04
CA ALA A 40 -0.88 -3.69 -2.66
C ALA A 40 -1.41 -2.65 -1.67
N ILE A 41 -1.20 -1.36 -1.98
CA ILE A 41 -1.68 -0.24 -1.16
C ILE A 41 -3.21 -0.21 -1.17
N ALA A 42 -3.84 -0.30 -2.35
CA ALA A 42 -5.29 -0.35 -2.48
C ALA A 42 -5.89 -1.49 -1.64
N LEU A 43 -5.36 -2.70 -1.79
CA LEU A 43 -5.83 -3.87 -1.05
C LEU A 43 -5.59 -3.74 0.46
N SER A 44 -4.50 -3.11 0.89
CA SER A 44 -4.26 -2.84 2.30
C SER A 44 -5.29 -1.85 2.86
N ASN A 45 -5.57 -0.76 2.15
CA ASN A 45 -6.53 0.25 2.57
C ASN A 45 -7.97 -0.31 2.63
N GLU A 46 -8.39 -1.05 1.60
CA GLU A 46 -9.75 -1.55 1.48
C GLU A 46 -10.02 -2.78 2.37
N LEU A 47 -9.01 -3.64 2.56
CA LEU A 47 -9.17 -4.92 3.26
C LEU A 47 -8.36 -5.02 4.56
N GLY A 48 -7.72 -3.95 5.01
CA GLY A 48 -6.88 -3.96 6.22
C GLY A 48 -5.78 -5.02 6.18
N LEU A 49 -5.30 -5.40 4.99
CA LEU A 49 -4.23 -6.39 4.87
C LEU A 49 -2.91 -5.78 5.33
N LYS A 50 -2.08 -6.61 5.98
CA LYS A 50 -0.73 -6.19 6.38
C LYS A 50 0.10 -5.84 5.14
N LEU A 51 0.40 -4.56 4.97
CA LEU A 51 1.32 -4.06 3.96
C LEU A 51 2.77 -4.31 4.42
N THR A 52 3.61 -4.83 3.54
CA THR A 52 5.03 -5.09 3.84
C THR A 52 5.91 -4.47 2.77
N CYS A 53 7.03 -3.88 3.16
CA CYS A 53 8.03 -3.42 2.21
C CYS A 53 8.72 -4.61 1.54
N TRP A 54 8.71 -4.67 0.20
CA TRP A 54 9.53 -5.64 -0.53
C TRP A 54 10.90 -5.05 -0.83
N LYS A 55 10.93 -3.83 -1.36
CA LYS A 55 12.13 -3.00 -1.51
C LYS A 55 11.75 -1.54 -1.30
N LYS A 56 12.74 -0.66 -1.14
CA LYS A 56 12.49 0.78 -1.03
C LYS A 56 11.61 1.26 -2.19
N GLY A 57 10.50 1.94 -1.89
CA GLY A 57 9.54 2.41 -2.88
C GLY A 57 8.59 1.34 -3.45
N LEU A 58 8.61 0.10 -2.94
CA LEU A 58 7.72 -0.97 -3.41
C LEU A 58 7.19 -1.82 -2.26
N CYS A 59 5.90 -1.65 -1.99
CA CYS A 59 5.15 -2.45 -1.04
C CYS A 59 4.57 -3.71 -1.68
N LYS A 60 4.28 -4.71 -0.84
CA LYS A 60 3.55 -5.92 -1.19
C LYS A 60 2.52 -6.27 -0.13
N VAL A 61 1.45 -6.93 -0.55
CA VAL A 61 0.54 -7.69 0.32
C VAL A 61 0.55 -9.14 -0.12
N GLY A 62 0.46 -10.06 0.84
CA GLY A 62 0.42 -11.49 0.60
C GLY A 62 -0.70 -12.13 1.41
N VAL A 63 -1.55 -12.91 0.74
CA VAL A 63 -2.61 -13.69 1.36
C VAL A 63 -2.32 -15.18 1.12
N PRO A 64 -2.28 -16.02 2.15
CA PRO A 64 -2.00 -17.45 1.98
C PRO A 64 -3.12 -18.14 1.20
N ILE A 65 -2.77 -19.14 0.40
CA ILE A 65 -3.71 -19.82 -0.52
C ILE A 65 -4.90 -20.47 0.21
N ASN A 66 -4.71 -20.92 1.45
CA ASN A 66 -5.77 -21.49 2.28
C ASN A 66 -6.83 -20.46 2.71
N ALA A 67 -6.53 -19.16 2.62
CA ALA A 67 -7.47 -18.08 2.89
C ALA A 67 -8.17 -17.56 1.62
N LEU A 68 -7.96 -18.21 0.46
CA LEU A 68 -8.48 -17.75 -0.83
C LEU A 68 -9.98 -17.49 -0.81
N TYR A 69 -10.77 -18.43 -0.30
CA TYR A 69 -12.23 -18.30 -0.30
C TYR A 69 -12.70 -17.04 0.45
N ASN A 70 -12.16 -16.82 1.66
CA ASN A 70 -12.47 -15.64 2.44
C ASN A 70 -11.98 -14.36 1.78
N TYR A 71 -10.83 -14.43 1.10
CA TYR A 71 -10.27 -13.28 0.41
C TYR A 71 -11.10 -12.87 -0.82
N VAL A 72 -11.50 -13.84 -1.65
CA VAL A 72 -12.37 -13.61 -2.81
C VAL A 72 -13.72 -13.06 -2.37
N LYS A 73 -14.35 -13.63 -1.33
CA LYS A 73 -15.61 -13.12 -0.80
C LYS A 73 -15.52 -11.64 -0.38
N ARG A 74 -14.38 -11.23 0.17
CA ARG A 74 -14.13 -9.84 0.55
C ARG A 74 -13.90 -8.94 -0.66
N LEU A 75 -13.17 -9.42 -1.68
CA LEU A 75 -13.00 -8.72 -2.95
C LEU A 75 -14.35 -8.50 -3.66
N ASP A 76 -15.17 -9.54 -3.75
CA ASP A 76 -16.53 -9.47 -4.31
C ASP A 76 -17.36 -8.40 -3.59
N SER A 77 -17.23 -8.32 -2.27
CA SER A 77 -17.96 -7.34 -1.45
C SER A 77 -17.50 -5.89 -1.68
N LEU A 78 -16.26 -5.66 -2.14
CA LEU A 78 -15.80 -4.32 -2.53
C LEU A 78 -16.40 -3.87 -3.87
N GLY A 79 -16.70 -4.84 -4.75
CA GLY A 79 -17.27 -4.62 -6.07
C GLY A 79 -16.32 -3.97 -7.07
N TYR A 80 -15.01 -3.89 -6.80
CA TYR A 80 -14.03 -3.38 -7.76
C TYR A 80 -13.66 -4.43 -8.81
N ASN A 81 -13.26 -3.96 -9.99
CA ASN A 81 -12.57 -4.78 -10.99
C ASN A 81 -11.34 -5.45 -10.37
N TYR A 82 -11.24 -6.77 -10.49
CA TYR A 82 -10.02 -7.49 -10.11
C TYR A 82 -9.77 -8.70 -11.01
N VAL A 83 -8.49 -9.02 -11.15
CA VAL A 83 -8.03 -10.17 -11.95
C VAL A 83 -7.01 -10.96 -11.16
N ILE A 84 -7.13 -12.28 -11.22
CA ILE A 84 -6.22 -13.22 -10.58
C ILE A 84 -5.44 -13.94 -11.68
N TYR A 85 -4.11 -13.79 -11.63
CA TYR A 85 -3.18 -14.55 -12.45
C TYR A 85 -2.52 -15.65 -11.64
N ASN A 86 -2.22 -16.79 -12.26
CA ASN A 86 -1.32 -17.81 -11.71
C ASN A 86 0.05 -17.68 -12.36
N TYR A 87 1.09 -17.53 -11.55
CA TYR A 87 2.49 -17.44 -11.97
C TYR A 87 3.26 -18.68 -11.48
N SER A 88 4.13 -19.20 -12.35
CA SER A 88 5.11 -20.24 -12.03
C SER A 88 6.52 -19.73 -12.29
N LYS A 89 7.44 -20.02 -11.37
CA LYS A 89 8.84 -19.65 -11.55
C LYS A 89 9.54 -20.55 -12.58
N ASP A 90 9.15 -21.82 -12.58
CA ASP A 90 9.91 -22.89 -13.23
C ASP A 90 9.22 -23.37 -14.52
N GLU A 91 7.92 -23.10 -14.66
CA GLU A 91 7.11 -23.60 -15.77
C GLU A 91 6.58 -22.48 -16.66
N ILE A 92 6.63 -22.70 -17.96
CA ILE A 92 5.84 -21.93 -18.93
C ILE A 92 4.41 -22.45 -18.84
N ILE A 93 3.47 -21.53 -18.62
CA ILE A 93 2.07 -21.87 -18.41
C ILE A 93 1.26 -21.71 -19.70
N ASN A 94 1.34 -20.54 -20.33
CA ASN A 94 0.48 -20.22 -21.47
C ASN A 94 1.22 -19.36 -22.50
N ASN A 95 1.18 -19.76 -23.77
CA ASN A 95 1.73 -19.02 -24.92
C ASN A 95 3.18 -18.51 -24.69
N GLY A 96 4.05 -19.34 -24.11
CA GLY A 96 5.43 -18.97 -23.83
C GLY A 96 5.63 -18.09 -22.59
N LYS A 97 4.56 -17.71 -21.88
CA LYS A 97 4.61 -16.93 -20.64
C LYS A 97 4.57 -17.82 -19.41
N LYS A 98 5.24 -17.36 -18.35
CA LYS A 98 5.26 -17.98 -17.01
C LYS A 98 4.03 -17.69 -16.16
N TYR A 99 3.01 -17.10 -16.74
CA TYR A 99 1.77 -16.76 -16.05
C TYR A 99 0.56 -17.00 -16.96
N ALA A 100 -0.61 -17.20 -16.35
CA ALA A 100 -1.89 -17.27 -17.04
C ALA A 100 -2.99 -16.63 -16.19
N GLU A 101 -3.96 -15.99 -16.84
CA GLU A 101 -5.17 -15.52 -16.17
C GLU A 101 -5.98 -16.72 -15.68
N CYS A 102 -6.47 -16.65 -14.45
CA CYS A 102 -7.30 -17.70 -13.84
C CYS A 102 -8.72 -17.25 -13.61
N TYR A 103 -8.92 -15.97 -13.31
CA TYR A 103 -10.21 -15.43 -12.94
C TYR A 103 -10.24 -13.93 -13.14
N ARG A 104 -11.38 -13.42 -13.62
CA ARG A 104 -11.63 -12.00 -13.82
C ARG A 104 -13.03 -11.66 -13.32
N PHE A 105 -13.10 -10.64 -12.47
CA PHE A 105 -14.36 -10.06 -12.01
C PHE A 105 -14.47 -8.64 -12.56
N VAL A 106 -15.64 -8.35 -13.12
CA VAL A 106 -15.99 -7.04 -13.67
C VAL A 106 -16.98 -6.37 -12.71
N GLY A 107 -16.54 -5.28 -12.12
CA GLY A 107 -17.31 -4.40 -11.26
C GLY A 107 -17.02 -2.94 -11.60
N LYS A 108 -16.72 -2.12 -10.59
CA LYS A 108 -16.31 -0.71 -10.78
C LYS A 108 -14.78 -0.59 -10.94
N PRO A 109 -14.27 0.24 -11.87
CA PRO A 109 -12.84 0.49 -11.97
C PRO A 109 -12.32 1.17 -10.69
N ILE A 110 -11.07 0.86 -10.33
CA ILE A 110 -10.38 1.54 -9.23
C ILE A 110 -9.36 2.54 -9.77
N ASP A 111 -9.41 3.78 -9.28
CA ASP A 111 -8.37 4.77 -9.55
C ASP A 111 -7.20 4.57 -8.56
N LYS A 112 -6.03 4.27 -9.12
CA LYS A 112 -4.79 4.04 -8.37
C LYS A 112 -3.79 5.19 -8.51
N SER A 113 -4.12 6.25 -9.24
CA SER A 113 -3.21 7.36 -9.58
C SER A 113 -2.66 8.10 -8.35
N ASN A 114 -3.48 8.22 -7.31
CA ASN A 114 -3.12 8.90 -6.05
C ASN A 114 -2.56 7.94 -4.98
N LEU A 115 -2.41 6.65 -5.29
CA LEU A 115 -1.85 5.66 -4.35
C LEU A 115 -0.33 5.69 -4.39
N LEU A 116 0.23 6.78 -3.89
CA LEU A 116 1.65 6.96 -3.65
C LEU A 116 1.93 6.73 -2.17
N LEU A 117 2.88 5.86 -1.86
CA LEU A 117 3.43 5.79 -0.51
C LEU A 117 4.70 6.63 -0.49
N ASP A 118 4.69 7.75 0.25
CA ASP A 118 5.94 8.40 0.63
C ASP A 118 6.65 7.48 1.62
N CYS A 119 7.75 6.87 1.17
CA CYS A 119 8.54 6.00 2.02
C CYS A 119 9.04 6.72 3.26
N LYS A 120 9.19 8.06 3.26
CA LYS A 120 9.63 8.83 4.43
C LYS A 120 8.68 8.73 5.62
N ASP A 121 7.40 8.45 5.35
CA ASP A 121 6.36 8.33 6.37
C ASP A 121 6.07 6.86 6.72
N CYS A 122 6.86 5.91 6.21
CA CYS A 122 6.71 4.48 6.47
C CYS A 122 7.47 4.04 7.73
N GLU A 123 6.86 3.17 8.56
CA GLU A 123 7.51 2.61 9.76
C GLU A 123 8.80 1.81 9.45
N TYR A 124 8.91 1.26 8.23
CA TYR A 124 10.08 0.51 7.78
C TYR A 124 11.13 1.40 7.06
N TYR A 125 10.98 2.72 7.12
CA TYR A 125 11.94 3.64 6.50
C TYR A 125 13.26 3.67 7.25
N GLU A 126 14.30 3.10 6.66
CA GLU A 126 15.67 3.25 7.17
C GLU A 126 16.17 4.68 6.93
N ARG A 127 16.26 5.46 8.02
CA ARG A 127 16.99 6.73 8.04
C ARG A 127 18.49 6.44 7.97
N SER A 128 19.15 7.00 6.98
CA SER A 128 20.60 6.99 6.81
C SER A 128 21.09 8.42 6.58
N TYR A 129 22.38 8.70 6.80
CA TYR A 129 22.97 10.02 6.54
C TYR A 129 22.67 10.55 5.13
N ASN A 130 22.50 9.66 4.13
CA ASN A 130 22.29 10.02 2.74
C ASN A 130 20.84 10.43 2.40
N ASN A 131 19.87 10.17 3.28
CA ASN A 131 18.44 10.42 3.04
C ASN A 131 17.75 11.10 4.24
N ILE A 132 18.53 11.74 5.11
CA ILE A 132 18.07 12.68 6.12
C ILE A 132 18.23 14.10 5.55
N ASP A 133 17.10 14.78 5.37
CA ASP A 133 17.12 16.22 5.14
C ASP A 133 17.02 16.94 6.49
N ILE A 134 18.19 17.29 7.03
CA ILE A 134 18.32 17.94 8.33
C ILE A 134 17.51 19.24 8.38
N PHE A 135 17.42 19.99 7.27
CA PHE A 135 16.69 21.25 7.25
C PHE A 135 15.18 21.04 7.36
N THR A 136 14.64 20.05 6.64
CA THR A 136 13.23 19.70 6.72
C THR A 136 12.86 19.14 8.09
N ASP A 137 13.70 18.26 8.65
CA ASP A 137 13.48 17.70 9.99
C ASP A 137 13.56 18.78 11.08
N MET A 138 14.52 19.71 10.99
CA MET A 138 14.63 20.84 11.94
C MET A 138 13.42 21.77 11.87
N LYS A 139 12.87 22.04 10.68
CA LYS A 139 11.62 22.80 10.54
C LYS A 139 10.44 22.11 11.22
N ARG A 140 10.26 20.80 10.98
CA ARG A 140 9.20 20.02 11.63
C ARG A 140 9.33 20.03 13.16
N ILE A 141 10.55 19.92 13.68
CA ILE A 141 10.80 19.99 15.13
C ILE A 141 10.42 21.37 15.68
N GLN A 142 10.74 22.44 14.96
CA GLN A 142 10.39 23.80 15.37
C GLN A 142 8.87 24.00 15.38
N GLU A 143 8.17 23.58 14.33
CA GLU A 143 6.71 23.63 14.24
C GLU A 143 6.05 22.83 15.39
N PHE A 144 6.57 21.64 15.70
CA PHE A 144 6.06 20.84 16.82
C PHE A 144 6.23 21.52 18.18
N LYS A 145 7.36 22.21 18.40
CA LYS A 145 7.58 22.99 19.63
C LYS A 145 6.57 24.14 19.74
N GLU A 146 6.36 24.88 18.66
CA GLU A 146 5.41 25.98 18.61
C GLU A 146 3.96 25.54 18.84
N LEU A 147 3.57 24.39 18.26
CA LEU A 147 2.25 23.81 18.49
C LEU A 147 2.06 23.40 19.96
N LYS A 148 3.08 22.78 20.57
CA LYS A 148 3.03 22.36 21.96
C LYS A 148 2.95 23.56 22.92
N GLU A 149 3.73 24.61 22.69
CA GLU A 149 3.65 25.86 23.45
C GLU A 149 2.28 26.53 23.32
N ARG A 150 1.70 26.56 22.12
CA ARG A 150 0.33 27.08 21.92
C ARG A 150 -0.69 26.27 22.71
N GLN A 151 -0.58 24.95 22.71
CA GLN A 151 -1.49 24.07 23.44
C GLN A 151 -1.40 24.30 24.95
N GLU A 152 -0.19 24.39 25.50
CA GLU A 152 0.05 24.71 26.91
C GLU A 152 -0.48 26.11 27.30
N ASN A 153 -0.35 27.09 26.41
CA ASN A 153 -0.88 28.44 26.65
C ASN A 153 -2.41 28.48 26.65
N ILE A 154 -3.05 27.74 25.74
CA ILE A 154 -4.51 27.58 25.71
C ILE A 154 -5.01 26.92 27.00
N GLU A 155 -4.35 25.84 27.45
CA GLU A 155 -4.71 25.16 28.71
C GLU A 155 -4.56 26.08 29.93
N LYS A 156 -3.49 26.88 29.99
CA LYS A 156 -3.31 27.88 31.06
C LYS A 156 -4.38 28.95 31.04
N MET A 157 -4.73 29.49 29.87
CA MET A 157 -5.81 30.46 29.72
C MET A 157 -7.17 29.88 30.14
N GLY A 158 -7.47 28.64 29.74
CA GLY A 158 -8.69 27.94 30.15
C GLY A 158 -8.81 27.80 31.67
N LYS A 159 -7.72 27.45 32.35
CA LYS A 159 -7.68 27.37 33.83
C LYS A 159 -7.86 28.72 34.51
N ILE A 160 -7.34 29.80 33.93
CA ILE A 160 -7.51 31.15 34.46
C ILE A 160 -8.98 31.58 34.32
N ILE A 161 -9.61 31.34 33.18
CA ILE A 161 -11.03 31.68 32.97
C ILE A 161 -11.92 30.93 33.96
N SER A 162 -11.68 29.63 34.19
CA SER A 162 -12.47 28.86 35.16
C SER A 162 -12.34 29.39 36.60
N LEU A 163 -11.21 29.99 36.98
CA LEU A 163 -11.04 30.61 38.30
C LEU A 163 -11.85 31.91 38.46
N PHE A 164 -12.12 32.64 37.36
CA PHE A 164 -12.93 33.86 37.39
C PHE A 164 -14.44 33.61 37.31
N ASP A 165 -14.86 32.42 36.87
CA ASP A 165 -16.27 32.01 36.82
C ASP A 165 -16.78 31.42 38.15
N GLU A 166 -15.89 31.00 39.06
CA GLU A 166 -16.26 30.49 40.40
C GLU A 166 -16.51 31.60 41.44
N ASP A 167 -16.16 32.85 41.14
CA ASP A 167 -16.32 34.03 42.01
C ASP A 167 -17.61 34.86 41.74
N LYS A 168 -18.59 34.29 41.02
CA LYS A 168 -19.93 34.89 40.78
C LYS A 168 -21.06 34.04 41.35
#